data_AF-A0A9D5T9C5-F1
#
_entry.id   AF-A0A9D5T9C5-F1
#
_cell.length_a   1.000
_cell.length_b   1.000
_cell.length_c   1.000
_cell.angle_alpha   90.00
_cell.angle_beta   90.00
_cell.angle_gamma   90.00
#
_symmetry.space_group_name_H-M   'P 1'
#
loop_
_entity.id
_entity.type
_entity.pdbx_description
1 polymer ?
#
loop_
_entity_poly.entity_id
_entity_poly.type
_entity_poly.pdbx_seq_one_letter_code
_entity_poly.pdbx_strand_id
1 'polypeptide(L)'
;MRMLGVFENIYGVGAEMDFSQTLLISIVGFSIVFLVLGFLAIFVYSMGKVFDVMQKKAEAKKAAELTAAPEISPAPVSSEGTPLPSNQSIGDLTLIGTSEEEAAVIMAVTSAKSGIPLNRLKFNTIKCLEDNE
;
A
#
# COMPACT_ATOMS: atom_id res chain seq x y z
N MET A 1 15.71 31.42 0.30
CA MET A 1 15.96 32.48 1.30
C MET A 1 14.73 33.01 2.05
N ARG A 2 13.48 32.59 1.74
CA ARG A 2 12.27 33.08 2.45
C ARG A 2 11.98 32.39 3.79
N MET A 3 12.62 31.26 4.09
CA MET A 3 12.46 30.53 5.36
C MET A 3 13.21 31.19 6.54
N LEU A 4 14.31 31.92 6.28
CA LEU A 4 15.07 32.59 7.35
C LEU A 4 14.27 33.74 7.99
N GLY A 5 13.49 34.48 7.19
CA GLY A 5 12.70 35.61 7.69
C GLY A 5 11.54 35.20 8.60
N VAL A 6 11.07 33.94 8.56
CA VAL A 6 10.02 33.45 9.47
C VAL A 6 10.59 33.31 10.89
N PHE A 7 11.79 32.76 11.02
CA PHE A 7 12.45 32.65 12.32
C PHE A 7 12.82 34.03 12.87
N GLU A 8 13.21 34.95 12.01
CA GLU A 8 13.53 36.33 12.39
C GLU A 8 12.30 37.11 12.92
N ASN A 9 11.11 36.84 12.37
CA ASN A 9 9.84 37.44 12.79
C ASN A 9 9.22 36.76 14.03
N ILE A 10 9.52 35.46 14.24
CA ILE A 10 9.07 34.67 15.40
C ILE A 10 9.97 34.94 16.62
N TYR A 11 11.28 35.08 16.42
CA TYR A 11 12.25 35.25 17.51
C TYR A 11 12.68 36.70 17.75
N GLY A 12 12.41 37.62 16.82
CA GLY A 12 12.74 39.04 16.92
C GLY A 12 14.26 39.28 16.90
N VAL A 13 14.74 40.12 15.98
CA VAL A 13 16.14 40.59 15.99
C VAL A 13 16.35 41.43 17.25
N GLY A 14 16.83 40.81 18.33
CA GLY A 14 17.16 41.46 19.60
C GLY A 14 16.09 41.41 20.70
N ALA A 15 15.12 40.49 20.64
CA ALA A 15 14.21 40.28 21.78
C ALA A 15 14.99 39.59 22.92
N GLU A 16 15.12 40.26 24.07
CA GLU A 16 15.45 39.54 25.30
C GLU A 16 14.35 38.50 25.52
N MET A 17 14.66 37.23 25.28
CA MET A 17 13.71 36.13 25.43
C MET A 17 13.38 36.02 26.91
N ASP A 18 12.30 36.69 27.33
CA ASP A 18 11.81 36.61 28.69
C ASP A 18 11.53 35.14 29.04
N PHE A 19 11.84 34.74 30.27
CA PHE A 19 11.70 33.34 30.71
C PHE A 19 10.28 32.81 30.45
N SER A 20 9.28 33.68 30.57
CA SER A 20 7.89 33.40 30.25
C SER A 20 7.69 33.01 28.77
N GLN A 21 8.35 33.69 27.83
CA GLN A 21 8.23 33.39 26.40
C GLN A 21 8.90 32.07 26.04
N THR A 22 10.09 31.78 26.58
CA THR A 22 10.75 30.49 26.37
C THR A 22 9.95 29.34 26.98
N LEU A 23 9.33 29.55 28.14
CA LEU A 23 8.47 28.55 28.75
C LEU A 23 7.23 28.26 27.88
N LEU A 24 6.57 29.30 27.35
CA LEU A 24 5.44 29.13 26.45
C LEU A 24 5.84 28.45 25.13
N ILE A 25 6.96 28.83 24.52
CA ILE A 25 7.43 28.18 23.28
C ILE A 25 7.72 26.70 23.50
N SER A 26 8.27 26.35 24.67
CA SER A 26 8.54 24.96 25.05
C SER A 26 7.24 24.16 25.22
N ILE A 27 6.24 24.71 25.92
CA ILE A 27 4.94 24.07 26.13
C ILE A 27 4.20 23.86 24.80
N VAL A 28 4.22 24.86 23.92
CA VAL A 28 3.59 24.77 22.58
C VAL A 28 4.30 23.73 21.72
N GLY A 29 5.64 23.75 21.70
CA GLY A 29 6.44 22.77 20.97
C GLY A 29 6.20 21.34 21.48
N PHE A 30 6.16 21.15 22.79
CA PHE A 30 5.83 19.85 23.39
C PHE A 30 4.40 19.42 23.02
N SER A 31 3.41 20.30 23.16
CA SER A 31 2.02 20.00 22.80
C SER A 31 1.89 19.58 21.33
N ILE A 32 2.63 20.22 20.41
CA ILE A 32 2.61 19.86 18.99
C ILE A 32 3.20 18.47 18.74
N VAL A 33 4.27 18.10 19.45
CA VAL A 33 4.86 16.75 19.36
C VAL A 33 3.86 15.70 19.82
N PHE A 34 3.15 15.93 20.92
CA PHE A 34 2.10 15.02 21.39
C PHE A 34 0.94 14.89 20.40
N LEU A 35 0.49 16.01 19.84
CA LEU A 35 -0.55 16.01 18.81
C LEU A 35 -0.12 15.21 17.58
N VAL A 36 1.11 15.40 17.09
CA VAL A 36 1.64 14.69 15.93
C VAL A 36 1.77 13.19 16.21
N LEU A 37 2.33 12.80 17.36
CA LEU A 37 2.45 11.40 17.75
C LEU A 37 1.07 10.74 17.91
N GLY A 38 0.12 11.42 18.55
CA GLY A 38 -1.25 10.95 18.70
C GLY A 38 -1.96 10.81 17.36
N PHE A 39 -1.84 11.81 16.49
CA PHE A 39 -2.45 11.79 15.16
C PHE A 39 -1.89 10.65 14.31
N LEU A 40 -0.57 10.43 14.33
CA LEU A 40 0.06 9.33 13.61
C LEU A 40 -0.37 7.97 14.18
N ALA A 41 -0.45 7.84 15.51
CA ALA A 41 -0.94 6.62 16.15
C ALA A 41 -2.40 6.32 15.79
N ILE A 42 -3.28 7.32 15.81
CA ILE A 42 -4.69 7.19 15.40
C ILE A 42 -4.80 6.80 13.92
N PHE A 43 -4.00 7.41 13.05
CA PHE A 43 -3.99 7.11 11.62
C PHE A 43 -3.60 5.65 11.37
N VAL A 44 -2.51 5.18 11.98
CA VAL A 44 -2.06 3.78 11.87
C VAL A 44 -3.06 2.82 12.50
N TYR A 45 -3.61 3.16 13.67
CA TYR A 45 -4.63 2.34 14.35
C TYR A 45 -5.92 2.23 13.52
N SER A 46 -6.34 3.31 12.86
CA SER A 46 -7.52 3.29 11.98
C SER A 46 -7.33 2.31 10.83
N MET A 47 -6.14 2.30 10.22
CA MET A 47 -5.79 1.29 9.21
C MET A 47 -5.75 -0.12 9.82
N GLY A 48 -5.08 -0.30 10.96
CA GLY A 48 -4.95 -1.57 11.67
C GLY A 48 -6.29 -2.18 12.08
N LYS A 49 -7.26 -1.35 12.50
CA LYS A 49 -8.60 -1.78 12.88
C LYS A 49 -9.38 -2.32 11.68
N VAL A 50 -9.21 -1.76 10.49
CA VAL A 50 -9.81 -2.30 9.25
C VAL A 50 -9.20 -3.66 8.91
N PHE A 51 -7.88 -3.81 9.07
CA PHE A 51 -7.20 -5.10 8.89
C PHE A 51 -7.65 -6.16 9.91
N ASP A 52 -7.85 -5.77 11.18
CA ASP A 52 -8.28 -6.68 12.25
C ASP A 52 -9.73 -7.17 12.04
N VAL A 53 -10.62 -6.30 11.54
CA VAL A 53 -11.99 -6.68 11.15
C VAL A 53 -11.98 -7.65 9.95
N MET A 54 -11.04 -7.47 9.01
CA MET A 54 -10.90 -8.35 7.85
C MET A 54 -10.32 -9.73 8.25
N GLN A 55 -9.39 -9.77 9.19
CA GLN A 55 -8.86 -11.01 9.78
C GLN A 55 -9.94 -11.77 10.55
N LYS A 56 -10.74 -11.10 11.40
CA LYS A 56 -11.86 -11.76 12.09
C LYS A 56 -12.91 -12.34 11.16
N LYS A 57 -13.16 -11.69 10.02
CA LYS A 57 -14.08 -12.23 8.99
C LYS A 57 -13.47 -13.42 8.25
N ALA A 58 -12.14 -13.47 8.10
CA ALA A 58 -11.42 -14.60 7.53
C ALA A 58 -11.37 -15.82 8.48
N GLU A 59 -11.18 -15.59 9.79
CA GLU A 59 -11.21 -16.67 10.79
C GLU A 59 -12.61 -17.25 10.99
N ALA A 60 -13.67 -16.43 10.94
CA ALA A 60 -15.05 -16.92 10.98
C ALA A 60 -15.39 -17.80 9.77
N LYS A 61 -14.77 -17.54 8.60
CA LYS A 61 -14.93 -18.38 7.40
C LYS A 61 -14.13 -19.68 7.49
N LYS A 62 -12.96 -19.65 8.15
CA LYS A 62 -12.10 -20.83 8.38
C LYS A 62 -12.62 -21.76 9.47
N ALA A 63 -13.33 -21.23 10.48
CA ALA A 63 -13.98 -22.04 11.50
C ALA A 63 -15.26 -22.75 11.01
N ALA A 64 -15.92 -22.22 9.97
CA ALA A 64 -17.08 -22.87 9.35
C ALA A 64 -16.71 -24.05 8.42
N GLU A 65 -15.45 -24.17 8.00
CA GLU A 65 -14.96 -25.26 7.13
C GLU A 65 -14.49 -26.50 7.93
N LEU A 66 -14.41 -26.41 9.26
CA LEU A 66 -14.06 -27.54 10.15
C LEU A 66 -15.27 -28.33 10.69
N THR A 67 -16.50 -27.89 10.40
CA THR A 67 -17.75 -28.57 10.80
C THR A 67 -18.58 -29.06 9.61
N ALA A 68 -17.94 -29.42 8.49
CA ALA A 68 -18.63 -30.03 7.36
C ALA A 68 -17.71 -30.98 6.57
N ALA A 69 -17.22 -32.02 7.21
CA ALA A 69 -16.68 -33.18 6.51
C ALA A 69 -17.37 -34.45 7.06
N PRO A 70 -18.50 -34.87 6.48
CA PRO A 70 -18.96 -36.23 6.66
C PRO A 70 -17.94 -37.14 5.98
N GLU A 71 -17.54 -38.18 6.72
CA GLU A 71 -16.93 -39.38 6.15
C GLU A 71 -17.74 -39.85 4.94
N ILE A 72 -17.04 -40.24 3.86
CA ILE A 72 -17.18 -41.52 3.14
C ILE A 72 -16.22 -41.52 1.93
N SER A 73 -15.37 -42.55 1.93
CA SER A 73 -14.44 -43.11 0.92
C SER A 73 -15.03 -43.33 -0.50
N PRO A 74 -14.29 -43.81 -1.54
CA PRO A 74 -12.96 -43.46 -2.10
C PRO A 74 -12.96 -43.20 -3.64
N ALA A 75 -11.96 -42.42 -4.11
CA ALA A 75 -11.33 -42.42 -5.46
C ALA A 75 -12.15 -42.06 -6.73
N PRO A 76 -11.50 -41.70 -7.88
CA PRO A 76 -10.23 -41.00 -8.10
C PRO A 76 -10.39 -39.80 -9.07
N VAL A 77 -9.77 -38.64 -8.81
CA VAL A 77 -9.53 -37.66 -9.88
C VAL A 77 -8.13 -37.06 -9.78
N SER A 78 -7.43 -37.26 -10.89
CA SER A 78 -6.05 -36.97 -11.24
C SER A 78 -5.50 -35.57 -10.94
N SER A 79 -4.16 -35.59 -10.81
CA SER A 79 -3.16 -34.55 -11.11
C SER A 79 -3.18 -33.31 -10.22
N GLU A 80 -2.24 -33.15 -9.28
CA GLU A 80 -0.87 -32.68 -9.60
C GLU A 80 -0.86 -31.74 -10.83
N GLY A 81 -1.30 -30.50 -10.61
CA GLY A 81 -1.19 -29.41 -11.58
C GLY A 81 0.15 -28.69 -11.42
N THR A 82 1.15 -29.25 -12.07
CA THR A 82 2.42 -28.67 -12.53
C THR A 82 2.43 -27.13 -12.59
N PRO A 83 3.51 -26.42 -12.19
CA PRO A 83 3.63 -24.99 -12.46
C PRO A 83 3.42 -24.76 -13.96
N LEU A 84 2.39 -23.98 -14.30
CA LEU A 84 2.10 -23.60 -15.67
C LEU A 84 3.37 -22.96 -16.26
N PRO A 85 3.79 -23.34 -17.48
CA PRO A 85 5.02 -22.86 -18.09
C PRO A 85 5.08 -21.33 -18.02
N SER A 86 6.29 -20.82 -17.77
CA SER A 86 6.64 -19.40 -17.54
C SER A 86 6.35 -18.44 -18.71
N ASN A 87 5.50 -18.85 -19.66
CA ASN A 87 5.14 -18.14 -20.87
C ASN A 87 3.64 -17.77 -20.91
N GLN A 88 2.92 -17.85 -19.80
CA GLN A 88 1.51 -17.43 -19.74
C GLN A 88 1.26 -16.46 -18.58
N SER A 89 0.74 -15.29 -18.94
CA SER A 89 0.20 -14.29 -18.00
C SER A 89 -1.11 -14.79 -17.40
N ILE A 90 -1.31 -14.60 -16.10
CA ILE A 90 -2.58 -14.97 -15.46
C ILE A 90 -3.66 -13.93 -15.81
N GLY A 91 -4.56 -14.31 -16.71
CA GLY A 91 -5.85 -13.67 -16.94
C GLY A 91 -5.99 -12.89 -18.27
N ASP A 92 -7.21 -12.44 -18.53
CA ASP A 92 -7.56 -11.64 -19.70
C ASP A 92 -6.92 -10.23 -19.62
N LEU A 93 -6.21 -9.83 -20.68
CA LEU A 93 -5.56 -8.53 -20.83
C LEU A 93 -6.23 -7.72 -21.95
N THR A 94 -6.75 -6.54 -21.62
CA THR A 94 -7.32 -5.62 -22.61
C THR A 94 -6.26 -4.63 -23.11
N LEU A 95 -5.98 -4.68 -24.41
CA LEU A 95 -5.03 -3.80 -25.10
C LEU A 95 -5.77 -2.70 -25.85
N ILE A 96 -5.42 -1.44 -25.59
CA ILE A 96 -6.03 -0.28 -26.25
C ILE A 96 -4.92 0.53 -26.89
N GLY A 97 -4.81 0.45 -28.22
CA GLY A 97 -3.79 1.16 -28.99
C GLY A 97 -2.36 0.67 -28.75
N THR A 98 -2.18 -0.53 -28.20
CA THR A 98 -0.86 -1.16 -27.94
C THR A 98 -0.85 -2.56 -28.53
N SER A 99 0.25 -2.92 -29.20
CA SER A 99 0.42 -4.27 -29.75
C SER A 99 0.73 -5.30 -28.66
N GLU A 100 0.54 -6.58 -28.96
CA GLU A 100 0.86 -7.68 -28.05
C GLU A 100 2.36 -7.73 -27.72
N GLU A 101 3.22 -7.41 -28.69
CA GLU A 101 4.68 -7.36 -28.50
C GLU A 101 5.08 -6.23 -27.54
N GLU A 102 4.56 -5.02 -27.75
CA GLU A 102 4.82 -3.88 -26.85
C GLU A 102 4.30 -4.17 -25.44
N ALA A 103 3.13 -4.80 -25.33
CA ALA A 103 2.58 -5.21 -24.07
C ALA A 103 3.45 -6.23 -23.33
N ALA A 104 4.02 -7.21 -24.03
CA ALA A 104 4.94 -8.18 -23.44
C ALA A 104 6.20 -7.50 -22.88
N VAL A 105 6.74 -6.50 -23.60
CA VAL A 105 7.88 -5.71 -23.13
C VAL A 105 7.50 -4.90 -21.88
N ILE A 106 6.35 -4.25 -21.88
CA ILE A 106 5.83 -3.52 -20.71
C ILE A 106 5.65 -4.47 -19.52
N MET A 107 5.12 -5.67 -19.76
CA MET A 107 4.91 -6.72 -18.75
C MET A 107 6.23 -7.15 -18.12
N ALA A 108 7.24 -7.41 -18.95
CA ALA A 108 8.57 -7.83 -18.52
C ALA A 108 9.28 -6.75 -17.71
N VAL A 109 9.34 -5.52 -18.21
CA VAL A 109 9.99 -4.40 -17.51
C VAL A 109 9.31 -4.12 -16.18
N THR A 110 7.98 -4.15 -16.15
CA THR A 110 7.21 -3.91 -14.92
C THR A 110 7.42 -5.04 -13.91
N SER A 111 7.52 -6.29 -14.35
CA SER A 111 7.86 -7.42 -13.47
C SER A 111 9.27 -7.31 -12.88
N ALA A 112 10.24 -6.89 -13.69
CA ALA A 112 11.61 -6.68 -13.26
C ALA A 112 11.73 -5.52 -12.25
N LYS A 113 11.00 -4.41 -12.47
CA LYS A 113 11.00 -3.26 -11.57
C LYS A 113 10.22 -3.50 -10.28
N SER A 114 9.13 -4.27 -10.34
CA SER A 114 8.32 -4.61 -9.16
C SER A 114 8.89 -5.76 -8.35
N GLY A 115 9.75 -6.60 -8.95
CA GLY A 115 10.24 -7.83 -8.33
C GLY A 115 9.17 -8.92 -8.19
N ILE A 116 7.98 -8.73 -8.79
CA ILE A 116 6.87 -9.69 -8.75
C ILE A 116 6.94 -10.53 -10.04
N PRO A 117 7.05 -11.87 -9.94
CA PRO A 117 7.11 -12.73 -11.12
C PRO A 117 5.80 -12.66 -11.91
N LEU A 118 5.89 -12.79 -13.25
CA LEU A 118 4.75 -12.72 -14.18
C LEU A 118 3.55 -13.60 -13.78
N ASN A 119 3.80 -14.76 -13.16
CA ASN A 119 2.76 -15.65 -12.64
C ASN A 119 1.87 -14.98 -11.57
N ARG A 120 2.39 -14.03 -10.79
CA ARG A 120 1.64 -13.30 -9.75
C ARG A 120 1.29 -11.86 -10.14
N LEU A 121 1.69 -11.41 -11.32
CA LEU A 121 1.50 -10.05 -11.78
C LEU A 121 0.39 -10.01 -12.84
N LYS A 122 -0.76 -9.42 -12.49
CA LYS A 122 -1.92 -9.32 -13.39
C LYS A 122 -2.01 -7.92 -14.01
N PHE A 123 -1.97 -7.86 -15.35
CA PHE A 123 -2.24 -6.64 -16.11
C PHE A 123 -3.70 -6.65 -16.56
N ASN A 124 -4.48 -5.66 -16.13
CA ASN A 124 -5.90 -5.58 -16.48
C ASN A 124 -6.13 -4.77 -17.76
N THR A 125 -5.35 -3.70 -17.98
CA THR A 125 -5.46 -2.86 -19.18
C THR A 125 -4.13 -2.18 -19.47
N ILE A 126 -3.73 -2.16 -20.74
CA ILE A 126 -2.61 -1.36 -21.24
C ILE A 126 -3.17 -0.40 -22.30
N LYS A 127 -2.96 0.90 -22.11
CA LYS A 127 -3.43 1.95 -23.00
C LYS A 127 -2.25 2.76 -23.52
N CYS A 128 -2.20 2.98 -24.83
CA CYS A 128 -1.39 4.05 -25.39
C CYS A 128 -2.05 5.39 -25.02
N LEU A 129 -1.29 6.31 -24.43
CA LEU A 129 -1.75 7.68 -24.22
C LEU A 129 -1.42 8.45 -25.48
N GLU A 130 -2.44 8.99 -26.16
CA GLU A 130 -2.23 10.00 -27.18
C GLU A 130 -1.70 11.25 -26.47
N ASP A 131 -0.52 11.70 -26.89
CA ASP A 131 0.11 12.92 -26.39
C ASP A 131 -0.89 14.07 -26.54
N ASN A 132 -1.49 14.49 -25.43
CA ASN A 132 -2.25 15.73 -25.39
C ASN A 132 -1.22 16.85 -25.35
N GLU A 133 -0.90 17.39 -26.53
CA GLU A 133 -0.12 18.63 -26.69
C GLU A 133 -0.73 19.79 -25.90
#